data_AF-A0A7S3QHG7-F1
#
_entry.id   AF-A0A7S3QHG7-F1
#
_cell.length_a   1.000
_cell.length_b   1.000
_cell.length_c   1.000
_cell.angle_alpha   90.00
_cell.angle_beta   90.00
_cell.angle_gamma   90.00
#
_symmetry.space_group_name_H-M   'P 1'
#
loop_
_entity.id
_entity.type
_entity.pdbx_description
1 polymer ?
#
loop_
_entity_poly.entity_id
_entity_poly.type
_entity_poly.pdbx_seq_one_letter_code
_entity_poly.pdbx_strand_id
1 'polypeptide(L)'
;MGNPLFGFDLAKMCYNAAKSWQIGWYADAEVDYKPTVIGNESWTGQLVGVAQYSHADRDGRPVTLRIDSGSTNDYFINFNRKIGMTSQNKEGSDLVNVYEQDGNGESTGNASKILKNLNEGDEWTKANFGNSGKTLSIKVNEIVLGDESIIGYADVTICLGTCNFGSPSISPSPTDAPSGSSSLRPTLISSSPTGNPTSSFSPTTEEDYKDYQFEVGSSNGQTSKTVELPFDNMLGFPQPINRREFSSSTQFTAEVEGKSLTITKTSNSGSWSQNFIARLVKVADSSSWKKFRVGPSENVGSNSNPFFVDLPEEDMRVIPYPCNSMLAWWGDTFDVEVAGKRLKVTRTDKDGTWGMNLHFYIAPGRESPASSPTESPSTSSPTVSPSSSPTSSPTVLPSSSPVEACSEQPSTSFFFEWKGRELTKKCLWLGTKASIEQKNVACALQINSVNDLPVASVVCPETCDTCPKGPSSQPSPSPTNSFAPSVLGDCSQNGSSRYLHFVNSNNGNKSWKACNDLSAMKQRKIKSICARDYNDGNEAKYLCRVACGTCPSECELRVMELEELNADLQERIDDLEKEM
;
A
#
# COMPACT_ATOMS: atom_id res chain seq x y z
N MET A 1 -12.28 -21.03 -38.31
CA MET A 1 -11.91 -21.68 -37.03
C MET A 1 -10.65 -22.50 -37.26
N GLY A 2 -9.73 -22.47 -36.29
CA GLY A 2 -8.82 -23.56 -35.93
C GLY A 2 -7.82 -24.03 -36.98
N ASN A 3 -6.56 -24.18 -36.56
CA ASN A 3 -5.55 -24.81 -37.39
C ASN A 3 -5.97 -26.24 -37.82
N PRO A 4 -5.86 -26.60 -39.11
CA PRO A 4 -6.19 -27.94 -39.61
C PRO A 4 -5.12 -29.02 -39.33
N LEU A 5 -3.99 -28.68 -38.71
CA LEU A 5 -2.89 -29.62 -38.46
C LEU A 5 -3.10 -30.40 -37.14
N PHE A 6 -3.14 -31.73 -37.24
CA PHE A 6 -3.23 -32.65 -36.11
C PHE A 6 -1.88 -32.73 -35.35
N GLY A 7 -1.83 -32.12 -34.16
CA GLY A 7 -0.73 -32.28 -33.20
C GLY A 7 -0.94 -31.42 -31.95
N PHE A 8 -0.77 -31.98 -30.75
CA PHE A 8 -1.14 -31.35 -29.46
C PHE A 8 -0.36 -30.07 -29.11
N ASP A 9 0.72 -29.76 -29.83
CA ASP A 9 1.53 -28.54 -29.68
C ASP A 9 1.86 -27.85 -31.02
N LEU A 10 1.23 -28.29 -32.11
CA LEU A 10 1.43 -27.70 -33.43
C LEU A 10 0.34 -26.67 -33.71
N ALA A 11 0.76 -25.49 -34.16
CA ALA A 11 -0.08 -24.36 -34.56
C ALA A 11 -0.88 -23.71 -33.41
N LYS A 12 -0.14 -23.10 -32.49
CA LYS A 12 -0.66 -22.16 -31.47
C LYS A 12 -1.23 -20.89 -32.11
N MET A 13 -2.39 -20.99 -32.76
CA MET A 13 -2.99 -19.93 -33.58
C MET A 13 -4.52 -19.98 -33.60
N CYS A 14 -5.12 -18.86 -34.02
CA CYS A 14 -6.51 -18.73 -34.45
C CYS A 14 -7.56 -18.92 -33.34
N TYR A 15 -7.78 -17.87 -32.55
CA TYR A 15 -8.84 -17.78 -31.55
C TYR A 15 -9.90 -16.77 -31.98
N ASN A 16 -11.16 -17.20 -32.02
CA ASN A 16 -12.27 -16.44 -32.56
C ASN A 16 -13.21 -16.02 -31.42
N ALA A 17 -13.39 -14.70 -31.26
CA ALA A 17 -14.19 -14.12 -30.18
C ALA A 17 -15.63 -14.66 -30.14
N ALA A 18 -16.28 -14.75 -31.30
CA ALA A 18 -17.67 -15.22 -31.41
C ALA A 18 -17.82 -16.69 -30.99
N LYS A 19 -16.84 -17.53 -31.33
CA LYS A 19 -16.83 -18.94 -30.92
C LYS A 19 -16.43 -19.13 -29.47
N SER A 20 -15.50 -18.32 -28.95
CA SER A 20 -15.16 -18.32 -27.52
C SER A 20 -16.35 -17.93 -26.64
N TRP A 21 -17.16 -16.96 -27.08
CA TRP A 21 -18.44 -16.60 -26.46
C TRP A 21 -19.43 -17.77 -26.48
N GLN A 22 -19.70 -18.32 -27.68
CA GLN A 22 -20.70 -19.37 -27.88
C GLN A 22 -20.50 -20.61 -26.99
N ILE A 23 -19.25 -20.94 -26.66
CA ILE A 23 -18.91 -22.10 -25.83
C ILE A 23 -18.53 -21.74 -24.40
N GLY A 24 -18.59 -20.45 -24.03
CA GLY A 24 -18.35 -19.96 -22.67
C GLY A 24 -16.91 -20.11 -22.18
N TRP A 25 -15.91 -20.05 -23.06
CA TRP A 25 -14.49 -20.21 -22.65
C TRP A 25 -13.99 -19.12 -21.71
N TYR A 26 -14.62 -17.94 -21.76
CA TYR A 26 -14.22 -16.76 -20.99
C TYR A 26 -15.43 -16.14 -20.27
N ALA A 27 -16.34 -16.95 -19.76
CA ALA A 27 -17.61 -16.50 -19.18
C ALA A 27 -17.46 -15.52 -17.99
N ASP A 28 -16.33 -15.54 -17.29
CA ASP A 28 -15.95 -14.61 -16.20
C ASP A 28 -15.06 -13.44 -16.68
N ALA A 29 -14.88 -13.32 -17.99
CA ALA A 29 -14.03 -12.33 -18.65
C ALA A 29 -14.68 -11.83 -19.94
N GLU A 30 -16.01 -11.81 -19.98
CA GLU A 30 -16.79 -11.38 -21.12
C GLU A 30 -17.67 -10.18 -20.79
N VAL A 31 -17.92 -9.35 -21.80
CA VAL A 31 -18.83 -8.20 -21.71
C VAL A 31 -19.93 -8.36 -22.75
N ASP A 32 -21.18 -8.30 -22.31
CA ASP A 32 -22.36 -8.17 -23.17
C ASP A 32 -22.75 -6.69 -23.31
N TYR A 33 -22.27 -6.04 -24.37
CA TYR A 33 -22.52 -4.63 -24.60
C TYR A 33 -23.72 -4.42 -25.53
N LYS A 34 -24.72 -3.67 -25.07
CA LYS A 34 -25.98 -3.40 -25.82
C LYS A 34 -26.10 -1.93 -26.21
N PRO A 35 -25.46 -1.49 -27.31
CA PRO A 35 -25.47 -0.08 -27.72
C PRO A 35 -26.84 0.43 -28.18
N THR A 36 -27.79 -0.46 -28.46
CA THR A 36 -29.15 -0.13 -28.88
C THR A 36 -30.04 0.30 -27.71
N VAL A 37 -29.61 0.08 -26.46
CA VAL A 37 -30.28 0.56 -25.25
C VAL A 37 -29.98 2.05 -25.07
N ILE A 38 -31.03 2.86 -24.90
CA ILE A 38 -30.90 4.31 -24.70
C ILE A 38 -30.04 4.60 -23.47
N GLY A 39 -29.07 5.51 -23.61
CA GLY A 39 -28.12 5.87 -22.56
C GLY A 39 -26.92 4.92 -22.43
N ASN A 40 -26.83 3.89 -23.30
CA ASN A 40 -25.72 2.95 -23.36
C ASN A 40 -25.03 3.00 -24.74
N GLU A 41 -25.02 4.15 -25.41
CA GLU A 41 -24.52 4.28 -26.78
C GLU A 41 -22.99 4.28 -26.89
N SER A 42 -22.24 4.29 -25.77
CA SER A 42 -20.78 4.20 -25.79
C SER A 42 -20.21 3.25 -24.73
N TRP A 43 -19.14 2.57 -25.09
CA TRP A 43 -18.32 1.74 -24.20
C TRP A 43 -16.84 2.06 -24.44
N THR A 44 -16.04 2.11 -23.38
CA THR A 44 -14.58 2.21 -23.47
C THR A 44 -13.95 1.29 -22.44
N GLY A 45 -12.89 0.57 -22.83
CA GLY A 45 -12.20 -0.33 -21.93
C GLY A 45 -11.00 -1.02 -22.54
N GLN A 46 -10.24 -1.71 -21.68
CA GLN A 46 -9.03 -2.43 -22.06
C GLN A 46 -9.34 -3.91 -22.27
N LEU A 47 -9.21 -4.41 -23.50
CA LEU A 47 -9.33 -5.82 -23.85
C LEU A 47 -8.00 -6.54 -23.64
N VAL A 48 -7.97 -7.53 -22.76
CA VAL A 48 -6.78 -8.35 -22.50
C VAL A 48 -6.58 -9.38 -23.61
N GLY A 49 -5.32 -9.63 -23.94
CA GLY A 49 -4.93 -10.64 -24.93
C GLY A 49 -5.52 -12.01 -24.59
N VAL A 50 -6.11 -12.69 -25.58
CA VAL A 50 -6.75 -14.02 -25.37
C VAL A 50 -5.82 -15.03 -24.70
N ALA A 51 -4.55 -15.04 -25.08
CA ALA A 51 -3.55 -15.94 -24.50
C ALA A 51 -3.14 -15.58 -23.06
N GLN A 52 -3.54 -14.41 -22.57
CA GLN A 52 -3.22 -13.88 -21.26
C GLN A 52 -4.46 -13.78 -20.36
N TYR A 53 -5.55 -14.48 -20.70
CA TYR A 53 -6.74 -14.61 -19.87
C TYR A 53 -6.43 -15.00 -18.41
N SER A 54 -5.50 -15.93 -18.21
CA SER A 54 -5.11 -16.40 -16.86
C SER A 54 -3.99 -15.58 -16.22
N HIS A 55 -3.63 -14.44 -16.80
CA HIS A 55 -2.59 -13.57 -16.24
C HIS A 55 -3.06 -12.95 -14.92
N ALA A 56 -2.22 -12.99 -13.89
CA ALA A 56 -2.57 -12.57 -12.53
C ALA A 56 -3.07 -11.10 -12.48
N ASP A 57 -2.45 -10.25 -13.29
CA ASP A 57 -2.83 -8.83 -13.42
C ASP A 57 -4.03 -8.59 -14.36
N ARG A 58 -4.87 -9.58 -14.68
CA ARG A 58 -6.07 -9.35 -15.53
C ARG A 58 -6.98 -8.28 -14.94
N ASP A 59 -7.09 -8.21 -13.62
CA ASP A 59 -7.83 -7.16 -12.91
C ASP A 59 -9.28 -7.03 -13.40
N GLY A 60 -9.94 -8.18 -13.61
CA GLY A 60 -11.32 -8.23 -14.12
C GLY A 60 -11.51 -7.78 -15.57
N ARG A 61 -10.45 -7.35 -16.26
CA ARG A 61 -10.55 -6.86 -17.65
C ARG A 61 -11.09 -7.94 -18.59
N PRO A 62 -11.94 -7.55 -19.56
CA PRO A 62 -12.53 -8.47 -20.50
C PRO A 62 -11.51 -9.00 -21.51
N VAL A 63 -11.70 -10.25 -21.93
CA VAL A 63 -10.96 -10.91 -23.02
C VAL A 63 -11.82 -10.98 -24.28
N THR A 64 -13.14 -11.10 -24.11
CA THR A 64 -14.12 -11.15 -25.19
C THR A 64 -15.22 -10.13 -24.94
N LEU A 65 -15.66 -9.42 -25.98
CA LEU A 65 -16.80 -8.52 -25.88
C LEU A 65 -17.78 -8.82 -27.01
N ARG A 66 -19.04 -9.04 -26.66
CA ARG A 66 -20.18 -9.12 -27.58
C ARG A 66 -20.82 -7.74 -27.69
N ILE A 67 -21.11 -7.32 -28.91
CA ILE A 67 -21.90 -6.13 -29.23
C ILE A 67 -23.25 -6.60 -29.76
N ASP A 68 -24.26 -6.52 -28.90
CA ASP A 68 -25.64 -6.91 -29.19
C ASP A 68 -26.25 -5.92 -30.18
N SER A 69 -26.64 -6.43 -31.34
CA SER A 69 -27.22 -5.64 -32.42
C SER A 69 -28.71 -5.35 -32.24
N GLY A 70 -29.37 -6.00 -31.28
CA GLY A 70 -30.83 -6.08 -31.23
C GLY A 70 -31.46 -6.82 -32.43
N SER A 71 -30.64 -7.50 -33.23
CA SER A 71 -31.02 -8.30 -34.40
C SER A 71 -30.42 -9.71 -34.30
N THR A 72 -30.39 -10.47 -35.39
CA THR A 72 -29.79 -11.81 -35.38
C THR A 72 -28.27 -11.80 -35.55
N ASN A 73 -27.70 -10.73 -36.12
CA ASN A 73 -26.26 -10.62 -36.41
C ASN A 73 -25.54 -9.78 -35.36
N ASP A 74 -24.88 -10.46 -34.43
CA ASP A 74 -24.07 -9.80 -33.41
C ASP A 74 -22.60 -9.74 -33.80
N TYR A 75 -21.88 -8.84 -33.13
CA TYR A 75 -20.48 -8.58 -33.39
C TYR A 75 -19.66 -8.94 -32.17
N PHE A 76 -18.46 -9.44 -32.39
CA PHE A 76 -17.60 -9.92 -31.33
C PHE A 76 -16.20 -9.38 -31.53
N ILE A 77 -15.58 -8.92 -30.45
CA ILE A 77 -14.22 -8.40 -30.48
C ILE A 77 -13.33 -9.09 -29.46
N ASN A 78 -12.07 -9.28 -29.81
CA ASN A 78 -11.00 -9.70 -28.90
C ASN A 78 -9.67 -9.06 -29.29
N PHE A 79 -8.75 -8.96 -28.34
CA PHE A 79 -7.36 -8.62 -28.60
C PHE A 79 -6.55 -9.90 -28.80
N ASN A 80 -5.99 -10.09 -29.99
CA ASN A 80 -5.34 -11.34 -30.38
C ASN A 80 -3.81 -11.22 -30.28
N ARG A 81 -3.35 -10.95 -29.05
CA ARG A 81 -1.92 -10.87 -28.70
C ARG A 81 -1.19 -12.13 -29.12
N LYS A 82 -0.06 -12.02 -29.82
CA LYS A 82 0.75 -13.13 -30.35
C LYS A 82 1.72 -13.70 -29.31
N ILE A 83 1.20 -14.41 -28.31
CA ILE A 83 1.99 -15.03 -27.24
C ILE A 83 1.38 -16.35 -26.78
N GLY A 84 2.15 -17.23 -26.11
CA GLY A 84 1.61 -18.47 -25.54
C GLY A 84 0.80 -19.28 -26.56
N MET A 85 -0.50 -19.48 -26.28
CA MET A 85 -1.42 -20.25 -27.13
C MET A 85 -1.75 -19.62 -28.50
N THR A 86 -1.40 -18.36 -28.72
CA THR A 86 -1.55 -17.62 -30.00
C THR A 86 -0.18 -17.23 -30.60
N SER A 87 0.94 -17.74 -30.08
CA SER A 87 2.31 -17.38 -30.51
C SER A 87 2.62 -17.65 -32.00
N GLN A 88 1.95 -18.62 -32.60
CA GLN A 88 2.15 -19.02 -34.00
C GLN A 88 1.08 -18.44 -34.93
N ASN A 89 0.30 -17.48 -34.44
CA ASN A 89 -0.79 -16.88 -35.18
C ASN A 89 -0.33 -16.20 -36.48
N LYS A 90 -1.13 -16.37 -37.54
CA LYS A 90 -0.82 -15.91 -38.90
C LYS A 90 -1.74 -14.79 -39.39
N GLU A 91 -2.92 -14.65 -38.80
CA GLU A 91 -3.94 -13.64 -39.15
C GLU A 91 -4.36 -12.87 -37.90
N GLY A 92 -4.26 -11.54 -37.93
CA GLY A 92 -4.67 -10.72 -36.79
C GLY A 92 -3.76 -10.84 -35.56
N SER A 93 -2.47 -11.14 -35.74
CA SER A 93 -1.50 -11.17 -34.64
C SER A 93 -1.29 -9.77 -34.08
N ASP A 94 -1.36 -9.62 -32.76
CA ASP A 94 -1.11 -8.34 -32.08
C ASP A 94 -2.11 -7.25 -32.49
N LEU A 95 -3.30 -7.64 -32.95
CA LEU A 95 -4.37 -6.76 -33.42
C LEU A 95 -5.69 -7.05 -32.68
N VAL A 96 -6.59 -6.07 -32.69
CA VAL A 96 -7.98 -6.25 -32.27
C VAL A 96 -8.77 -6.81 -33.45
N ASN A 97 -9.42 -7.95 -33.27
CA ASN A 97 -10.18 -8.60 -34.33
C ASN A 97 -11.68 -8.36 -34.14
N VAL A 98 -12.37 -7.98 -35.21
CA VAL A 98 -13.82 -7.81 -35.25
C VAL A 98 -14.44 -8.96 -36.03
N TYR A 99 -15.39 -9.66 -35.42
CA TYR A 99 -16.14 -10.76 -36.02
C TYR A 99 -17.63 -10.44 -36.09
N GLU A 100 -18.33 -11.05 -37.03
CA GLU A 100 -19.79 -11.08 -37.14
C GLU A 100 -20.25 -12.55 -37.08
N GLN A 101 -21.31 -12.81 -36.32
CA GLN A 101 -21.97 -14.12 -36.29
C GLN A 101 -23.50 -13.96 -36.20
N ASP A 102 -24.21 -14.72 -37.02
CA ASP A 102 -25.66 -14.85 -36.97
C ASP A 102 -26.10 -15.77 -35.81
N GLY A 103 -27.30 -15.55 -35.27
CA GLY A 103 -27.87 -16.31 -34.17
C GLY A 103 -27.32 -15.91 -32.79
N ASN A 104 -27.02 -14.63 -32.61
CA ASN A 104 -26.70 -13.98 -31.32
C ASN A 104 -25.51 -14.57 -30.55
N GLY A 105 -24.63 -15.27 -31.25
CA GLY A 105 -23.53 -16.02 -30.63
C GLY A 105 -23.96 -17.28 -29.88
N GLU A 106 -25.20 -17.73 -29.99
CA GLU A 106 -25.72 -18.95 -29.33
C GLU A 106 -25.95 -20.11 -30.31
N SER A 107 -26.10 -19.81 -31.60
CA SER A 107 -26.33 -20.82 -32.62
C SER A 107 -25.07 -21.64 -32.93
N THR A 108 -25.14 -22.95 -32.66
CA THR A 108 -24.03 -23.90 -32.86
C THR A 108 -23.73 -24.20 -34.34
N GLY A 109 -24.68 -23.95 -35.23
CA GLY A 109 -24.54 -24.20 -36.68
C GLY A 109 -24.03 -23.01 -37.50
N ASN A 110 -23.99 -21.80 -36.92
CA ASN A 110 -23.71 -20.59 -37.69
C ASN A 110 -22.21 -20.31 -37.78
N ALA A 111 -21.73 -19.96 -38.98
CA ALA A 111 -20.34 -19.56 -39.20
C ALA A 111 -20.11 -18.13 -38.67
N SER A 112 -18.97 -17.92 -38.01
CA SER A 112 -18.46 -16.59 -37.65
C SER A 112 -17.51 -16.09 -38.74
N LYS A 113 -17.66 -14.84 -39.18
CA LYS A 113 -16.82 -14.20 -40.20
C LYS A 113 -15.94 -13.13 -39.58
N ILE A 114 -14.65 -13.12 -39.91
CA ILE A 114 -13.77 -11.99 -39.57
C ILE A 114 -14.07 -10.81 -40.51
N LEU A 115 -14.29 -9.63 -39.94
CA LEU A 115 -14.61 -8.41 -40.66
C LEU A 115 -13.40 -7.50 -40.79
N LYS A 116 -12.62 -7.36 -39.72
CA LYS A 116 -11.46 -6.47 -39.68
C LYS A 116 -10.47 -6.88 -38.60
N ASN A 117 -9.18 -6.66 -38.88
CA ASN A 117 -8.11 -6.61 -37.89
C ASN A 117 -7.70 -5.14 -37.75
N LEU A 118 -7.72 -4.62 -36.54
CA LEU A 118 -7.49 -3.22 -36.21
C LEU A 118 -6.18 -3.08 -35.45
N ASN A 119 -5.31 -2.21 -35.95
CA ASN A 119 -4.11 -1.78 -35.26
C ASN A 119 -4.41 -0.57 -34.38
N GLU A 120 -3.44 -0.16 -33.57
CA GLU A 120 -3.51 1.11 -32.83
C GLU A 120 -3.84 2.28 -33.76
N GLY A 121 -4.83 3.08 -33.37
CA GLY A 121 -5.33 4.22 -34.14
C GLY A 121 -6.37 3.87 -35.21
N ASP A 122 -6.53 2.59 -35.57
CA ASP A 122 -7.51 2.19 -36.58
C ASP A 122 -8.95 2.28 -36.05
N GLU A 123 -9.87 2.57 -36.98
CA GLU A 123 -11.31 2.57 -36.75
C GLU A 123 -12.02 1.67 -37.77
N TRP A 124 -13.03 0.94 -37.32
CA TRP A 124 -13.98 0.24 -38.17
C TRP A 124 -15.41 0.69 -37.88
N THR A 125 -16.21 0.84 -38.94
CA THR A 125 -17.58 1.34 -38.83
C THR A 125 -18.59 0.41 -39.51
N LYS A 126 -19.78 0.28 -38.91
CA LYS A 126 -20.96 -0.37 -39.49
C LYS A 126 -22.13 0.60 -39.56
N ALA A 127 -22.47 1.01 -40.78
CA ALA A 127 -23.66 1.82 -41.02
C ALA A 127 -24.95 1.03 -40.70
N ASN A 128 -25.98 1.76 -40.27
CA ASN A 128 -27.31 1.22 -39.96
C ASN A 128 -27.26 0.01 -39.01
N PHE A 129 -26.46 0.11 -37.95
CA PHE A 129 -26.28 -0.96 -36.97
C PHE A 129 -27.61 -1.33 -36.30
N GLY A 130 -27.98 -2.61 -36.29
CA GLY A 130 -29.24 -3.07 -35.70
C GLY A 130 -30.50 -2.50 -36.35
N ASN A 131 -30.42 -2.05 -37.62
CA ASN A 131 -31.48 -1.28 -38.29
C ASN A 131 -31.87 0.03 -37.59
N SER A 132 -30.98 0.59 -36.75
CA SER A 132 -31.25 1.81 -35.98
C SER A 132 -31.13 3.12 -36.78
N GLY A 133 -30.64 3.06 -38.02
CA GLY A 133 -30.23 4.24 -38.79
C GLY A 133 -28.92 4.89 -38.32
N LYS A 134 -28.33 4.42 -37.21
CA LYS A 134 -27.07 4.95 -36.66
C LYS A 134 -25.88 4.09 -37.11
N THR A 135 -24.70 4.71 -37.15
CA THR A 135 -23.43 4.02 -37.44
C THR A 135 -22.79 3.57 -36.13
N LEU A 136 -22.41 2.29 -36.03
CA LEU A 136 -21.51 1.81 -34.98
C LEU A 136 -20.07 2.07 -35.41
N SER A 137 -19.25 2.62 -34.53
CA SER A 137 -17.80 2.76 -34.71
C SER A 137 -17.06 2.03 -33.60
N ILE A 138 -15.96 1.37 -33.97
CA ILE A 138 -15.02 0.68 -33.07
C ILE A 138 -13.64 1.25 -33.37
N LYS A 139 -13.05 1.95 -32.41
CA LYS A 139 -11.71 2.55 -32.52
C LYS A 139 -10.78 1.91 -31.52
N VAL A 140 -9.58 1.55 -31.97
CA VAL A 140 -8.49 1.13 -31.09
C VAL A 140 -7.66 2.37 -30.74
N ASN A 141 -7.64 2.73 -29.47
CA ASN A 141 -6.95 3.91 -28.98
C ASN A 141 -5.45 3.65 -28.79
N GLU A 142 -5.13 2.52 -28.18
CA GLU A 142 -3.76 2.11 -27.82
C GLU A 142 -3.65 0.59 -27.83
N ILE A 143 -2.52 0.04 -28.28
CA ILE A 143 -2.19 -1.37 -28.09
C ILE A 143 -0.90 -1.50 -27.28
N VAL A 144 -1.02 -2.09 -26.10
CA VAL A 144 0.11 -2.51 -25.27
C VAL A 144 0.32 -4.00 -25.45
N LEU A 145 1.40 -4.39 -26.13
CA LEU A 145 1.63 -5.80 -26.44
C LEU A 145 1.91 -6.63 -25.18
N GLY A 146 2.64 -6.13 -24.18
CA GLY A 146 2.99 -6.97 -23.02
C GLY A 146 3.71 -8.28 -23.41
N ASP A 147 3.98 -9.15 -22.43
CA ASP A 147 4.61 -10.45 -22.61
C ASP A 147 4.09 -11.48 -21.58
N GLU A 148 4.76 -12.60 -21.35
CA GLU A 148 4.27 -13.60 -20.38
C GLU A 148 4.23 -13.06 -18.93
N SER A 149 4.92 -11.96 -18.66
CA SER A 149 5.03 -11.29 -17.37
C SER A 149 4.31 -9.93 -17.30
N ILE A 150 4.00 -9.32 -18.45
CA ILE A 150 3.26 -8.06 -18.57
C ILE A 150 1.98 -8.34 -19.32
N ILE A 151 0.85 -8.01 -18.70
CA ILE A 151 -0.42 -8.16 -19.38
C ILE A 151 -0.51 -7.26 -20.62
N GLY A 152 -0.69 -7.88 -21.78
CA GLY A 152 -0.97 -7.19 -23.02
C GLY A 152 -2.45 -6.85 -23.12
N TYR A 153 -2.77 -5.62 -23.51
CA TYR A 153 -4.13 -5.16 -23.71
C TYR A 153 -4.26 -4.21 -24.91
N ALA A 154 -5.48 -4.08 -25.41
CA ALA A 154 -5.86 -3.04 -26.36
C ALA A 154 -6.94 -2.15 -25.72
N ASP A 155 -6.70 -0.84 -25.66
CA ASP A 155 -7.72 0.14 -25.27
C ASP A 155 -8.63 0.39 -26.48
N VAL A 156 -9.94 0.16 -26.30
CA VAL A 156 -10.93 0.25 -27.37
C VAL A 156 -12.10 1.12 -26.93
N THR A 157 -12.50 2.03 -27.81
CA THR A 157 -13.76 2.80 -27.70
C THR A 157 -14.74 2.32 -28.76
N ILE A 158 -15.97 2.04 -28.31
CA ILE A 158 -17.10 1.65 -29.15
C ILE A 158 -18.21 2.68 -28.95
N CYS A 159 -18.88 3.09 -30.03
CA CYS A 159 -19.93 4.09 -29.98
C CYS A 159 -20.97 3.89 -31.09
N LEU A 160 -22.23 4.22 -30.80
CA LEU A 160 -23.34 4.18 -31.75
C LEU A 160 -23.87 5.60 -32.01
N GLY A 161 -23.65 6.12 -33.23
CA GLY A 161 -24.06 7.45 -33.64
C GLY A 161 -22.90 8.44 -33.68
N THR A 162 -22.97 9.52 -32.89
CA THR A 162 -21.91 10.53 -32.83
C THR A 162 -20.86 10.14 -31.79
N CYS A 163 -19.63 9.94 -32.25
CA CYS A 163 -18.52 9.50 -31.43
C CYS A 163 -17.58 10.65 -31.13
N ASN A 164 -17.36 10.92 -29.83
CA ASN A 164 -16.31 11.84 -29.40
C ASN A 164 -15.04 11.04 -29.09
N PHE A 165 -14.34 10.64 -30.14
CA PHE A 165 -12.97 10.18 -29.97
C PHE A 165 -12.12 11.42 -29.70
N GLY A 166 -11.52 11.54 -28.51
CA GLY A 166 -10.58 12.62 -28.22
C GLY A 166 -9.58 12.79 -29.38
N SER A 167 -9.19 14.04 -29.67
CA SER A 167 -8.25 14.32 -30.76
C SER A 167 -6.96 13.52 -30.59
N PRO A 168 -6.36 13.01 -31.68
CA PRO A 168 -5.16 12.18 -31.59
C PRO A 168 -3.99 12.96 -31.00
N SER A 169 -3.33 12.40 -29.99
CA SER A 169 -2.01 12.86 -29.55
C SER A 169 -1.00 12.55 -30.64
N ILE A 170 -0.38 13.59 -31.20
CA ILE A 170 0.62 13.46 -32.26
C ILE A 170 1.89 12.85 -31.61
N SER A 171 2.14 11.57 -31.90
CA SER A 171 3.42 10.92 -31.61
C SER A 171 4.54 11.58 -32.44
N PRO A 172 5.70 11.95 -31.86
CA PRO A 172 6.79 12.54 -32.61
C PRO A 172 7.34 11.55 -33.65
N SER A 173 7.36 12.01 -34.90
CA SER A 173 7.90 11.28 -36.06
C SER A 173 9.39 10.92 -35.86
N PRO A 174 9.85 9.72 -36.27
CA PRO A 174 11.23 9.31 -36.10
C PRO A 174 12.16 10.20 -36.93
N THR A 175 13.07 10.90 -36.26
CA THR A 175 14.07 11.74 -36.92
C THR A 175 15.10 10.85 -37.63
N ASP A 176 15.32 11.15 -38.91
CA ASP A 176 16.22 10.46 -39.83
C ASP A 176 17.62 10.19 -39.26
N ALA A 177 18.12 8.99 -39.57
CA ALA A 177 19.50 8.59 -39.31
C ALA A 177 20.49 9.43 -40.14
N PRO A 178 21.57 9.98 -39.55
CA PRO A 178 22.62 10.60 -40.34
C PRO A 178 23.54 9.53 -40.94
N SER A 179 23.58 9.49 -42.26
CA SER A 179 24.57 8.76 -43.05
C SER A 179 25.90 9.52 -43.12
N GLY A 180 27.00 8.82 -42.82
CA GLY A 180 28.26 8.95 -43.57
C GLY A 180 29.26 10.05 -43.20
N SER A 181 30.24 9.68 -42.35
CA SER A 181 31.70 9.82 -42.54
C SER A 181 32.30 11.11 -43.12
N SER A 182 33.21 11.75 -42.37
CA SER A 182 34.64 11.89 -42.73
C SER A 182 35.51 12.50 -41.61
N SER A 183 36.51 11.73 -41.19
CA SER A 183 37.90 12.09 -40.81
C SER A 183 38.19 13.46 -40.17
N LEU A 184 38.69 13.46 -38.91
CA LEU A 184 40.08 13.79 -38.56
C LEU A 184 40.38 13.48 -37.07
N ARG A 185 41.57 12.93 -36.83
CA ARG A 185 42.15 12.47 -35.54
C ARG A 185 42.75 13.66 -34.73
N PRO A 186 43.22 13.49 -33.47
CA PRO A 186 42.83 14.29 -32.32
C PRO A 186 43.90 15.33 -31.92
N THR A 187 43.52 16.31 -31.12
CA THR A 187 44.50 17.11 -30.37
C THR A 187 44.04 17.27 -28.93
N LEU A 188 44.80 16.65 -28.03
CA LEU A 188 44.71 16.79 -26.59
C LEU A 188 45.06 18.22 -26.19
N ILE A 189 44.15 18.94 -25.55
CA ILE A 189 44.51 20.05 -24.66
C ILE A 189 43.65 19.99 -23.40
N SER A 190 44.37 19.91 -22.30
CA SER A 190 43.95 19.93 -20.90
C SER A 190 43.32 21.27 -20.50
N SER A 191 42.17 21.22 -19.84
CA SER A 191 41.80 22.14 -18.76
C SER A 191 40.49 21.71 -18.08
N SER A 192 40.60 21.27 -16.83
CA SER A 192 39.48 21.11 -15.89
C SER A 192 38.86 22.47 -15.52
N PRO A 193 37.54 22.52 -15.37
CA PRO A 193 36.93 23.06 -14.15
C PRO A 193 35.85 22.09 -13.64
N THR A 194 36.06 21.39 -12.52
CA THR A 194 35.52 21.75 -11.19
C THR A 194 34.17 22.48 -11.22
N GLY A 195 33.10 21.69 -11.16
CA GLY A 195 31.73 22.14 -10.96
C GLY A 195 30.83 20.92 -10.84
N ASN A 196 30.79 20.32 -9.65
CA ASN A 196 29.89 19.22 -9.31
C ASN A 196 28.51 19.84 -9.00
N PRO A 197 27.45 19.61 -9.78
CA PRO A 197 26.11 19.93 -9.31
C PRO A 197 25.68 18.80 -8.39
N THR A 198 25.96 18.95 -7.09
CA THR A 198 25.33 18.16 -6.05
C THR A 198 23.87 18.62 -5.95
N SER A 199 22.98 17.97 -6.69
CA SER A 199 21.55 17.97 -6.37
C SER A 199 21.21 16.58 -5.84
N SER A 200 21.49 16.38 -4.54
CA SER A 200 21.04 15.20 -3.80
C SER A 200 19.80 15.61 -3.02
N PHE A 201 18.63 15.44 -3.63
CA PHE A 201 17.41 15.29 -2.86
C PHE A 201 17.24 13.79 -2.57
N SER A 202 17.22 13.47 -1.28
CA SER A 202 16.79 12.20 -0.69
C SER A 202 15.85 12.56 0.47
N PRO A 203 15.11 11.59 1.01
CA PRO A 203 13.93 10.92 0.47
C PRO A 203 12.66 11.78 0.66
N THR A 204 11.51 11.32 0.19
CA THR A 204 10.17 11.84 0.55
C THR A 204 10.09 11.97 2.09
N THR A 205 10.10 13.19 2.61
CA THR A 205 10.11 13.46 4.06
C THR A 205 8.80 13.02 4.72
N GLU A 206 8.83 12.72 6.02
CA GLU A 206 7.67 12.36 6.87
C GLU A 206 6.51 13.40 6.82
N GLU A 207 6.76 14.59 6.27
CA GLU A 207 5.75 15.63 6.00
C GLU A 207 4.87 15.36 4.75
N ASP A 208 5.28 14.45 3.86
CA ASP A 208 4.59 14.25 2.58
C ASP A 208 3.37 13.34 2.66
N TYR A 209 3.41 12.36 3.57
CA TYR A 209 2.32 11.42 3.78
C TYR A 209 2.40 10.75 5.16
N LYS A 210 1.26 10.46 5.77
CA LYS A 210 1.19 9.86 7.11
C LYS A 210 0.62 8.45 7.05
N ASP A 211 1.33 7.48 7.61
CA ASP A 211 0.89 6.09 7.74
C ASP A 211 -0.23 5.95 8.79
N TYR A 212 -1.21 5.12 8.47
CA TYR A 212 -2.30 4.72 9.33
C TYR A 212 -2.48 3.20 9.27
N GLN A 213 -2.76 2.61 10.43
CA GLN A 213 -3.24 1.24 10.52
C GLN A 213 -4.75 1.29 10.72
N PHE A 214 -5.50 0.56 9.92
CA PHE A 214 -6.95 0.53 9.98
C PHE A 214 -7.45 -0.90 10.04
N GLU A 215 -8.25 -1.21 11.07
CA GLU A 215 -8.84 -2.53 11.23
C GLU A 215 -10.03 -2.70 10.27
N VAL A 216 -9.82 -3.48 9.23
CA VAL A 216 -10.88 -3.89 8.29
C VAL A 216 -11.65 -5.07 8.86
N GLY A 217 -11.03 -5.95 9.65
CA GLY A 217 -11.70 -7.12 10.22
C GLY A 217 -11.84 -8.29 9.24
N SER A 218 -12.62 -9.29 9.62
CA SER A 218 -12.96 -10.43 8.76
C SER A 218 -14.00 -10.03 7.70
N SER A 219 -14.00 -10.74 6.58
CA SER A 219 -14.98 -10.53 5.48
C SER A 219 -16.38 -11.08 5.75
N ASN A 220 -16.63 -11.69 6.91
CA ASN A 220 -17.93 -12.27 7.27
C ASN A 220 -18.51 -13.22 6.20
N GLY A 221 -17.66 -14.00 5.54
CA GLY A 221 -18.08 -14.96 4.51
C GLY A 221 -18.12 -14.42 3.08
N GLN A 222 -17.79 -13.15 2.85
CA GLN A 222 -17.73 -12.54 1.52
C GLN A 222 -16.31 -12.58 0.94
N THR A 223 -16.19 -12.44 -0.38
CA THR A 223 -14.88 -12.32 -1.07
C THR A 223 -14.25 -10.94 -0.92
N SER A 224 -15.06 -9.93 -0.58
CA SER A 224 -14.61 -8.57 -0.34
C SER A 224 -15.27 -7.98 0.91
N LYS A 225 -14.66 -6.92 1.44
CA LYS A 225 -15.20 -6.13 2.54
C LYS A 225 -14.91 -4.66 2.29
N THR A 226 -15.97 -3.87 2.37
CA THR A 226 -15.89 -2.42 2.31
C THR A 226 -16.06 -1.83 3.70
N VAL A 227 -15.21 -0.86 4.04
CA VAL A 227 -15.23 -0.13 5.31
C VAL A 227 -15.10 1.36 5.05
N GLU A 228 -15.70 2.15 5.93
CA GLU A 228 -15.58 3.61 5.87
C GLU A 228 -14.30 4.07 6.57
N LEU A 229 -13.53 4.90 5.88
CA LEU A 229 -12.27 5.45 6.32
C LEU A 229 -12.50 6.71 7.18
N PRO A 230 -11.60 6.96 8.15
CA PRO A 230 -11.74 8.11 9.06
C PRO A 230 -11.52 9.46 8.36
N PHE A 231 -10.85 9.46 7.20
CA PHE A 231 -10.50 10.67 6.45
C PHE A 231 -10.66 10.45 4.95
N ASP A 232 -10.91 11.53 4.21
CA ASP A 232 -10.73 11.58 2.76
C ASP A 232 -9.23 11.57 2.40
N ASN A 233 -8.94 11.36 1.12
CA ASN A 233 -7.60 11.39 0.52
C ASN A 233 -6.65 10.37 1.17
N MET A 234 -7.09 9.12 1.23
CA MET A 234 -6.32 7.99 1.72
C MET A 234 -5.94 7.08 0.56
N LEU A 235 -4.75 6.52 0.58
CA LEU A 235 -4.29 5.49 -0.35
C LEU A 235 -4.24 4.16 0.39
N GLY A 236 -4.78 3.11 -0.23
CA GLY A 236 -4.86 1.77 0.34
C GLY A 236 -3.81 0.82 -0.22
N PHE A 237 -3.30 -0.08 0.64
CA PHE A 237 -2.31 -1.09 0.30
C PHE A 237 -2.85 -2.50 0.58
N PRO A 238 -2.66 -3.46 -0.35
CA PRO A 238 -3.26 -4.79 -0.24
C PRO A 238 -2.53 -5.73 0.72
N GLN A 239 -1.33 -5.37 1.18
CA GLN A 239 -0.63 -6.15 2.20
C GLN A 239 -1.25 -5.89 3.58
N PRO A 240 -1.78 -6.92 4.27
CA PRO A 240 -2.15 -6.76 5.66
C PRO A 240 -0.89 -6.59 6.51
N ILE A 241 -0.95 -5.67 7.48
CA ILE A 241 0.16 -5.44 8.43
C ILE A 241 0.40 -6.71 9.25
N ASN A 242 -0.67 -7.39 9.66
CA ASN A 242 -0.64 -8.69 10.33
C ASN A 242 -0.52 -9.87 9.35
N ARG A 243 0.35 -9.75 8.35
CA ARG A 243 0.62 -10.74 7.30
C ARG A 243 0.78 -12.20 7.75
N ARG A 244 1.29 -12.43 8.96
CA ARG A 244 1.56 -13.77 9.50
C ARG A 244 0.28 -14.56 9.84
N GLU A 245 -0.87 -13.91 9.92
CA GLU A 245 -2.15 -14.58 10.15
C GLU A 245 -2.77 -15.18 8.88
N PHE A 246 -2.29 -14.77 7.71
CA PHE A 246 -2.82 -15.18 6.41
C PHE A 246 -1.99 -16.30 5.80
N SER A 247 -2.65 -17.20 5.05
CA SER A 247 -1.93 -18.30 4.39
C SER A 247 -0.95 -17.80 3.35
N SER A 248 0.07 -18.61 3.06
CA SER A 248 1.08 -18.28 2.07
C SER A 248 0.57 -18.19 0.63
N SER A 249 -0.67 -18.62 0.39
CA SER A 249 -1.37 -18.53 -0.89
C SER A 249 -2.42 -17.42 -0.94
N THR A 250 -2.68 -16.73 0.17
CA THR A 250 -3.71 -15.68 0.21
C THR A 250 -3.22 -14.42 -0.50
N GLN A 251 -4.04 -13.83 -1.36
CA GLN A 251 -3.76 -12.58 -2.06
C GLN A 251 -4.92 -11.61 -1.90
N PHE A 252 -4.61 -10.33 -1.85
CA PHE A 252 -5.60 -9.26 -1.73
C PHE A 252 -5.37 -8.15 -2.74
N THR A 253 -6.42 -7.37 -3.00
CA THR A 253 -6.37 -6.01 -3.57
C THR A 253 -6.94 -5.03 -2.55
N ALA A 254 -6.53 -3.76 -2.66
CA ALA A 254 -7.04 -2.66 -1.87
C ALA A 254 -7.39 -1.51 -2.81
N GLU A 255 -8.64 -1.09 -2.77
CA GLU A 255 -9.19 0.00 -3.58
C GLU A 255 -9.81 1.03 -2.67
N VAL A 256 -9.46 2.31 -2.87
CA VAL A 256 -10.04 3.42 -2.12
C VAL A 256 -10.79 4.32 -3.08
N GLU A 257 -12.08 4.53 -2.81
CA GLU A 257 -12.94 5.46 -3.53
C GLU A 257 -13.57 6.42 -2.52
N GLY A 258 -13.10 7.68 -2.50
CA GLY A 258 -13.48 8.65 -1.47
C GLY A 258 -13.08 8.18 -0.07
N LYS A 259 -14.08 7.95 0.79
CA LYS A 259 -13.89 7.36 2.13
C LYS A 259 -14.13 5.86 2.19
N SER A 260 -14.38 5.19 1.07
CA SER A 260 -14.64 3.77 1.07
C SER A 260 -13.36 3.01 0.75
N LEU A 261 -12.87 2.18 1.68
CA LEU A 261 -11.83 1.20 1.41
C LEU A 261 -12.50 -0.15 1.15
N THR A 262 -12.22 -0.74 -0.01
CA THR A 262 -12.61 -2.11 -0.34
C THR A 262 -11.37 -2.99 -0.38
N ILE A 263 -11.33 -4.00 0.49
CA ILE A 263 -10.37 -5.10 0.43
C ILE A 263 -11.03 -6.27 -0.25
N THR A 264 -10.41 -6.81 -1.29
CA THR A 264 -10.91 -7.98 -2.01
C THR A 264 -9.87 -9.08 -1.97
N LYS A 265 -10.26 -10.29 -1.57
CA LYS A 265 -9.41 -11.48 -1.67
C LYS A 265 -9.42 -11.98 -3.10
N THR A 266 -8.27 -12.01 -3.74
CA THR A 266 -8.10 -12.44 -5.14
C THR A 266 -7.64 -13.89 -5.29
N SER A 267 -7.12 -14.48 -4.21
CA SER A 267 -6.68 -15.88 -4.19
C SER A 267 -7.83 -16.85 -3.88
N ASN A 268 -8.15 -17.75 -4.82
CA ASN A 268 -9.22 -18.77 -4.72
C ASN A 268 -10.62 -18.18 -4.40
N SER A 269 -11.70 -18.89 -4.73
CA SER A 269 -13.04 -18.46 -4.32
C SER A 269 -13.20 -18.58 -2.80
N GLY A 270 -13.68 -17.52 -2.14
CA GLY A 270 -14.07 -17.56 -0.72
C GLY A 270 -13.64 -16.35 0.10
N SER A 271 -13.83 -16.47 1.40
CA SER A 271 -13.68 -15.40 2.39
C SER A 271 -12.34 -15.45 3.14
N TRP A 272 -12.11 -14.46 3.98
CA TRP A 272 -11.10 -14.48 5.05
C TRP A 272 -11.76 -14.28 6.42
N SER A 273 -11.31 -15.06 7.40
CA SER A 273 -11.81 -15.04 8.79
C SER A 273 -10.90 -14.27 9.74
N GLN A 274 -9.66 -14.02 9.35
CA GLN A 274 -8.68 -13.25 10.11
C GLN A 274 -9.09 -11.77 10.20
N ASN A 275 -8.55 -11.05 11.18
CA ASN A 275 -8.67 -9.59 11.20
C ASN A 275 -7.74 -9.02 10.12
N PHE A 276 -8.25 -8.38 9.07
CA PHE A 276 -7.38 -7.71 8.10
C PHE A 276 -7.02 -6.32 8.63
N ILE A 277 -5.74 -6.06 8.90
CA ILE A 277 -5.25 -4.73 9.29
C ILE A 277 -4.63 -4.06 8.06
N ALA A 278 -5.34 -3.10 7.47
CA ALA A 278 -4.89 -2.37 6.31
C ALA A 278 -3.82 -1.34 6.68
N ARG A 279 -2.77 -1.26 5.88
CA ARG A 279 -1.94 -0.06 5.80
C ARG A 279 -2.65 0.96 4.92
N LEU A 280 -2.78 2.18 5.41
CA LEU A 280 -3.31 3.31 4.69
C LEU A 280 -2.34 4.48 4.77
N VAL A 281 -2.29 5.29 3.72
CA VAL A 281 -1.45 6.49 3.69
C VAL A 281 -2.32 7.70 3.43
N LYS A 282 -2.33 8.66 4.35
CA LYS A 282 -3.03 9.94 4.15
C LYS A 282 -2.19 10.88 3.30
N VAL A 283 -2.80 11.41 2.25
CA VAL A 283 -2.20 12.40 1.35
C VAL A 283 -3.06 13.66 1.27
N ALA A 284 -2.49 14.74 0.72
CA ALA A 284 -3.22 16.00 0.55
C ALA A 284 -4.37 15.86 -0.47
N ASP A 285 -4.10 15.18 -1.59
CA ASP A 285 -5.04 14.91 -2.67
C ASP A 285 -4.72 13.53 -3.27
N SER A 286 -5.60 12.54 -3.05
CA SER A 286 -5.39 11.17 -3.55
C SER A 286 -5.58 11.04 -5.06
N SER A 287 -6.28 11.97 -5.71
CA SER A 287 -6.52 11.93 -7.16
C SER A 287 -5.25 12.22 -7.98
N SER A 288 -4.30 12.93 -7.38
CA SER A 288 -2.98 13.21 -7.97
C SER A 288 -2.03 12.00 -7.98
N TRP A 289 -2.34 10.94 -7.24
CA TRP A 289 -1.50 9.75 -7.13
C TRP A 289 -1.93 8.66 -8.11
N LYS A 290 -0.95 8.11 -8.84
CA LYS A 290 -1.15 7.05 -9.83
C LYS A 290 -0.26 5.85 -9.53
N LYS A 291 -0.72 4.66 -9.89
CA LYS A 291 0.09 3.43 -9.76
C LYS A 291 1.15 3.42 -10.86
N PHE A 292 2.40 3.17 -10.50
CA PHE A 292 3.55 3.15 -11.41
C PHE A 292 4.37 1.88 -11.23
N ARG A 293 4.71 1.23 -12.34
CA ARG A 293 5.35 -0.09 -12.34
C ARG A 293 6.86 0.01 -12.05
N VAL A 294 7.33 -0.77 -11.08
CA VAL A 294 8.72 -0.88 -10.64
C VAL A 294 9.08 -2.38 -10.52
N GLY A 295 9.73 -2.95 -11.54
CA GLY A 295 10.20 -4.35 -11.51
C GLY A 295 9.73 -5.21 -12.70
N PRO A 296 10.13 -6.49 -12.75
CA PRO A 296 10.89 -7.21 -11.73
C PRO A 296 12.37 -6.81 -11.81
N SER A 297 13.12 -6.90 -10.70
CA SER A 297 14.54 -6.50 -10.70
C SER A 297 15.49 -7.62 -11.17
N GLU A 298 15.01 -8.87 -11.23
CA GLU A 298 15.79 -10.06 -11.62
C GLU A 298 16.29 -10.06 -13.07
N ASN A 299 15.69 -9.27 -13.96
CA ASN A 299 16.05 -9.22 -15.39
C ASN A 299 17.18 -8.23 -15.74
N VAL A 300 17.82 -7.61 -14.73
CA VAL A 300 18.84 -6.55 -14.94
C VAL A 300 20.28 -7.06 -14.71
N GLY A 301 20.47 -8.37 -14.55
CA GLY A 301 21.76 -9.01 -14.27
C GLY A 301 22.00 -9.27 -12.78
N SER A 302 22.92 -10.17 -12.46
CA SER A 302 23.25 -10.60 -11.10
C SER A 302 23.79 -9.39 -10.28
N ASN A 303 23.05 -8.97 -9.24
CA ASN A 303 23.20 -7.74 -8.42
C ASN A 303 22.55 -6.46 -8.97
N SER A 304 21.21 -6.41 -9.05
CA SER A 304 20.45 -5.19 -9.38
C SER A 304 19.74 -4.54 -8.19
N ASN A 305 20.19 -4.77 -6.95
CA ASN A 305 19.77 -3.97 -5.78
C ASN A 305 20.86 -2.92 -5.50
N PRO A 306 20.57 -1.62 -5.64
CA PRO A 306 19.27 -0.99 -5.91
C PRO A 306 18.84 -1.05 -7.39
N PHE A 307 17.53 -1.14 -7.64
CA PHE A 307 16.93 -1.16 -8.97
C PHE A 307 16.59 0.26 -9.40
N PHE A 308 16.77 0.58 -10.69
CA PHE A 308 16.49 1.91 -11.23
C PHE A 308 15.43 1.85 -12.33
N VAL A 309 14.53 2.83 -12.32
CA VAL A 309 13.50 3.01 -13.35
C VAL A 309 13.32 4.50 -13.64
N ASP A 310 13.01 4.84 -14.89
CA ASP A 310 12.74 6.21 -15.30
C ASP A 310 11.28 6.58 -15.03
N LEU A 311 11.08 7.66 -14.28
CA LEU A 311 9.80 8.30 -13.99
C LEU A 311 9.32 9.10 -15.20
N PRO A 312 7.99 9.31 -15.33
CA PRO A 312 7.41 10.05 -16.45
C PRO A 312 7.84 11.52 -16.49
N GLU A 313 8.06 12.11 -15.30
CA GLU A 313 8.38 13.52 -15.11
C GLU A 313 9.50 13.66 -14.06
N GLU A 314 10.11 14.84 -14.00
CA GLU A 314 11.07 15.20 -12.95
C GLU A 314 10.33 15.49 -11.64
N ASP A 315 11.05 15.38 -10.52
CA ASP A 315 10.56 15.77 -9.19
C ASP A 315 9.27 15.04 -8.74
N MET A 316 9.06 13.81 -9.21
CA MET A 316 7.94 12.98 -8.77
C MET A 316 8.11 12.54 -7.31
N ARG A 317 7.01 12.47 -6.58
CA ARG A 317 6.90 11.88 -5.24
C ARG A 317 6.50 10.42 -5.36
N VAL A 318 7.00 9.57 -4.46
CA VAL A 318 6.78 8.11 -4.47
C VAL A 318 6.50 7.61 -3.04
N ILE A 319 5.51 6.74 -2.87
CA ILE A 319 5.25 6.04 -1.60
C ILE A 319 5.92 4.66 -1.63
N PRO A 320 6.79 4.31 -0.65
CA PRO A 320 7.64 3.13 -0.65
C PRO A 320 6.92 1.79 -0.37
N TYR A 321 5.60 1.74 -0.56
CA TYR A 321 4.80 0.54 -0.34
C TYR A 321 4.21 0.04 -1.65
N PRO A 322 4.44 -1.22 -2.02
CA PRO A 322 3.80 -1.76 -3.21
C PRO A 322 2.27 -1.78 -3.08
N CYS A 323 1.57 -1.38 -4.14
CA CYS A 323 0.11 -1.23 -4.18
C CYS A 323 -0.57 -2.17 -5.20
N ASN A 324 0.18 -3.08 -5.82
CA ASN A 324 -0.36 -4.15 -6.67
C ASN A 324 -0.82 -5.34 -5.83
N SER A 325 -1.67 -6.21 -6.41
CA SER A 325 -2.09 -7.43 -5.71
C SER A 325 -0.88 -8.26 -5.32
N MET A 326 -0.86 -8.69 -4.05
CA MET A 326 0.30 -9.37 -3.48
C MET A 326 -0.11 -10.44 -2.49
N LEU A 327 0.80 -11.39 -2.30
CA LEU A 327 0.64 -12.44 -1.32
C LEU A 327 0.64 -11.83 0.09
N ALA A 328 -0.36 -12.19 0.89
CA ALA A 328 -0.58 -11.64 2.22
C ALA A 328 0.63 -11.87 3.12
N TRP A 329 1.29 -13.03 3.01
CA TRP A 329 2.49 -13.40 3.79
C TRP A 329 3.80 -12.79 3.27
N TRP A 330 3.78 -12.12 2.11
CA TRP A 330 4.99 -11.54 1.50
C TRP A 330 5.62 -10.53 2.47
N GLY A 331 6.95 -10.49 2.56
CA GLY A 331 7.65 -9.79 3.64
C GLY A 331 8.61 -8.71 3.19
N ASP A 332 8.78 -8.56 1.88
CA ASP A 332 9.80 -7.69 1.29
C ASP A 332 9.53 -6.22 1.67
N THR A 333 10.59 -5.50 1.99
CA THR A 333 10.54 -4.07 2.32
C THR A 333 11.39 -3.29 1.34
N PHE A 334 11.00 -2.05 1.06
CA PHE A 334 11.63 -1.22 0.04
C PHE A 334 11.83 0.21 0.53
N ASP A 335 12.96 0.81 0.16
CA ASP A 335 13.22 2.23 0.22
C ASP A 335 13.24 2.82 -1.19
N VAL A 336 12.82 4.08 -1.32
CA VAL A 336 12.77 4.80 -2.60
C VAL A 336 13.53 6.12 -2.52
N GLU A 337 14.30 6.43 -3.56
CA GLU A 337 14.98 7.71 -3.76
C GLU A 337 14.69 8.21 -5.17
N VAL A 338 14.32 9.49 -5.32
CA VAL A 338 14.07 10.12 -6.62
C VAL A 338 15.14 11.17 -6.88
N ALA A 339 15.82 11.05 -8.04
CA ALA A 339 16.79 12.02 -8.50
C ALA A 339 16.47 12.41 -9.96
N GLY A 340 15.94 13.62 -10.15
CA GLY A 340 15.40 14.06 -11.44
C GLY A 340 14.31 13.10 -11.93
N LYS A 341 14.49 12.53 -13.13
CA LYS A 341 13.58 11.51 -13.68
C LYS A 341 13.88 10.09 -13.20
N ARG A 342 14.85 9.87 -12.32
CA ARG A 342 15.28 8.50 -12.00
C ARG A 342 14.80 8.12 -10.61
N LEU A 343 14.01 7.05 -10.54
CA LEU A 343 13.63 6.40 -9.30
C LEU A 343 14.59 5.25 -9.01
N LYS A 344 15.22 5.29 -7.84
CA LYS A 344 16.00 4.21 -7.25
C LYS A 344 15.13 3.51 -6.20
N VAL A 345 14.97 2.19 -6.33
CA VAL A 345 14.23 1.36 -5.38
C VAL A 345 15.18 0.32 -4.80
N THR A 346 15.38 0.38 -3.50
CA THR A 346 16.29 -0.48 -2.74
C THR A 346 15.45 -1.48 -1.95
N ARG A 347 15.66 -2.77 -2.14
CA ARG A 347 15.08 -3.79 -1.25
C ARG A 347 15.87 -3.80 0.06
N THR A 348 15.17 -3.75 1.20
CA THR A 348 15.77 -3.54 2.53
C THR A 348 15.67 -4.74 3.47
N ASP A 349 14.81 -5.73 3.21
CA ASP A 349 14.67 -6.91 4.07
C ASP A 349 15.79 -7.93 3.87
N LYS A 350 16.41 -7.97 2.69
CA LYS A 350 17.56 -8.82 2.36
C LYS A 350 18.31 -8.26 1.16
N ASP A 351 19.58 -8.62 1.06
CA ASP A 351 20.37 -8.36 -0.14
C ASP A 351 19.87 -9.22 -1.31
N GLY A 352 19.42 -8.56 -2.38
CA GLY A 352 19.05 -9.23 -3.61
C GLY A 352 17.90 -8.58 -4.35
N THR A 353 17.47 -9.26 -5.40
CA THR A 353 16.42 -8.82 -6.33
C THR A 353 15.03 -9.26 -5.86
N TRP A 354 14.02 -8.89 -6.63
CA TRP A 354 12.65 -9.38 -6.51
C TRP A 354 12.10 -9.74 -7.89
N GLY A 355 11.37 -10.85 -7.97
CA GLY A 355 10.93 -11.44 -9.24
C GLY A 355 9.54 -11.01 -9.71
N MET A 356 8.90 -10.06 -9.02
CA MET A 356 7.54 -9.60 -9.36
C MET A 356 7.48 -8.13 -9.79
N ASN A 357 6.42 -7.78 -10.51
CA ASN A 357 6.16 -6.41 -10.96
C ASN A 357 5.47 -5.62 -9.87
N LEU A 358 6.26 -4.88 -9.10
CA LEU A 358 5.70 -4.01 -8.08
C LEU A 358 5.06 -2.80 -8.72
N HIS A 359 4.01 -2.28 -8.10
CA HIS A 359 3.49 -0.97 -8.42
C HIS A 359 3.62 -0.09 -7.19
N PHE A 360 4.12 1.13 -7.36
CA PHE A 360 4.22 2.14 -6.30
C PHE A 360 3.28 3.29 -6.65
N TYR A 361 2.72 3.98 -5.65
CA TYR A 361 2.00 5.22 -5.93
C TYR A 361 3.01 6.33 -6.20
N ILE A 362 2.82 7.06 -7.30
CA ILE A 362 3.59 8.25 -7.65
C ILE A 362 2.68 9.45 -7.89
N ALA A 363 3.16 10.66 -7.59
CA ALA A 363 2.46 11.91 -7.88
C ALA A 363 3.46 12.99 -8.31
N PRO A 364 3.04 14.02 -9.06
CA PRO A 364 3.88 15.18 -9.33
C PRO A 364 4.40 15.81 -8.03
N GLY A 365 5.60 16.41 -8.11
CA GLY A 365 6.13 17.27 -7.05
C GLY A 365 5.16 18.41 -6.74
N ARG A 366 5.17 18.91 -5.49
CA ARG A 366 4.43 20.15 -5.20
C ARG A 366 5.14 21.27 -5.94
N GLU A 367 4.42 22.06 -6.73
CA GLU A 367 4.94 23.35 -7.17
C GLU A 367 5.39 24.10 -5.91
N SER A 368 6.71 24.19 -5.71
CA SER A 368 7.25 25.16 -4.79
C SER A 368 6.70 26.51 -5.27
N PRO A 369 6.18 27.39 -4.38
CA PRO A 369 5.68 28.69 -4.81
C PRO A 369 6.80 29.39 -5.55
N ALA A 370 6.74 29.34 -6.88
CA ALA A 370 7.75 29.89 -7.73
C ALA A 370 7.75 31.38 -7.44
N SER A 371 8.89 31.87 -6.95
CA SER A 371 9.22 33.29 -6.95
C SER A 371 8.83 33.81 -8.32
N SER A 372 7.80 34.65 -8.33
CA SER A 372 7.14 35.16 -9.51
C SER A 372 8.20 35.74 -10.45
N PRO A 373 8.19 35.44 -11.75
CA PRO A 373 9.02 36.18 -12.68
C PRO A 373 8.57 37.64 -12.62
N THR A 374 9.46 38.52 -12.19
CA THR A 374 9.29 39.97 -12.25
C THR A 374 9.40 40.38 -13.71
N GLU A 375 8.34 40.16 -14.49
CA GLU A 375 8.16 40.91 -15.72
C GLU A 375 7.60 42.28 -15.35
N SER A 376 8.49 43.28 -15.44
CA SER A 376 8.13 44.69 -15.36
C SER A 376 7.19 45.05 -16.52
N PRO A 377 5.93 45.47 -16.28
CA PRO A 377 5.12 46.04 -17.33
C PRO A 377 5.45 47.54 -17.45
N SER A 378 5.94 47.93 -18.63
CA SER A 378 5.98 49.33 -19.02
C SER A 378 4.54 49.83 -19.13
N THR A 379 4.10 50.68 -18.21
CA THR A 379 2.78 51.31 -18.24
C THR A 379 2.91 52.77 -18.68
N SER A 380 2.34 53.07 -19.85
CA SER A 380 1.82 54.39 -20.19
C SER A 380 0.48 54.59 -19.49
N SER A 381 0.38 55.58 -18.59
CA SER A 381 -0.88 56.13 -18.03
C SER A 381 -1.64 56.94 -19.10
N PRO A 382 -2.95 57.27 -18.97
CA PRO A 382 -3.57 58.02 -17.86
C PRO A 382 -4.90 57.42 -17.31
N THR A 383 -5.15 57.49 -15.99
CA THR A 383 -6.04 58.44 -15.27
C THR A 383 -7.53 58.36 -15.64
N VAL A 384 -8.41 57.84 -14.77
CA VAL A 384 -9.41 58.58 -13.93
C VAL A 384 -10.08 57.64 -12.89
N SER A 385 -10.29 58.13 -11.66
CA SER A 385 -11.23 57.63 -10.62
C SER A 385 -12.56 58.45 -10.70
N PRO A 386 -13.69 58.25 -9.94
CA PRO A 386 -13.80 57.69 -8.57
C PRO A 386 -15.12 56.94 -8.16
N SER A 387 -15.15 56.51 -6.88
CA SER A 387 -16.29 56.33 -5.93
C SER A 387 -17.26 55.14 -6.19
N SER A 388 -17.72 54.31 -5.24
CA SER A 388 -18.08 54.50 -3.82
C SER A 388 -18.22 53.16 -3.04
N SER A 389 -18.02 53.20 -1.72
CA SER A 389 -18.37 52.20 -0.66
C SER A 389 -19.91 52.02 -0.46
N PRO A 390 -20.51 51.15 0.42
CA PRO A 390 -19.95 50.45 1.60
C PRO A 390 -20.53 49.03 2.00
N THR A 391 -19.90 48.42 3.03
CA THR A 391 -20.36 47.50 4.13
C THR A 391 -21.29 46.28 3.93
N SER A 392 -20.83 45.08 4.33
CA SER A 392 -21.46 44.21 5.36
C SER A 392 -20.66 42.91 5.64
N SER A 393 -20.30 42.69 6.90
CA SER A 393 -19.77 41.43 7.48
C SER A 393 -20.87 40.36 7.65
N PRO A 394 -20.53 39.08 7.91
CA PRO A 394 -20.38 38.65 9.31
C PRO A 394 -19.27 37.60 9.61
N THR A 395 -18.94 37.59 10.90
CA THR A 395 -18.02 36.77 11.69
C THR A 395 -18.49 35.32 11.91
N VAL A 396 -17.59 34.33 11.86
CA VAL A 396 -17.66 33.11 12.68
C VAL A 396 -16.24 32.62 13.07
N LEU A 397 -16.01 32.39 14.36
CA LEU A 397 -14.82 31.78 14.97
C LEU A 397 -14.76 30.25 14.73
N PRO A 398 -13.57 29.60 14.71
CA PRO A 398 -13.45 28.17 14.93
C PRO A 398 -13.23 27.83 16.42
N SER A 399 -13.87 26.76 16.87
CA SER A 399 -13.72 26.15 18.20
C SER A 399 -12.63 25.05 18.13
N SER A 400 -11.62 25.14 19.00
CA SER A 400 -10.60 24.11 19.22
C SER A 400 -11.02 23.11 20.30
N SER A 401 -10.83 21.81 20.06
CA SER A 401 -10.88 20.74 21.08
C SER A 401 -9.49 20.07 21.21
N PRO A 402 -9.14 19.50 22.40
CA PRO A 402 -7.75 19.25 22.81
C PRO A 402 -7.23 17.85 22.46
N VAL A 403 -5.90 17.74 22.38
CA VAL A 403 -5.13 16.49 22.20
C VAL A 403 -4.98 15.78 23.55
N GLU A 404 -5.37 14.51 23.64
CA GLU A 404 -5.31 13.69 24.85
C GLU A 404 -3.89 13.11 25.05
N ALA A 405 -3.36 13.22 26.27
CA ALA A 405 -2.01 12.79 26.63
C ALA A 405 -1.94 11.27 26.88
N CYS A 406 -0.83 10.63 26.50
CA CYS A 406 -0.57 9.22 26.76
C CYS A 406 -0.40 8.99 28.27
N SER A 407 -1.25 8.17 28.88
CA SER A 407 -1.18 7.84 30.32
C SER A 407 -1.49 6.36 30.52
N GLU A 408 -0.55 5.61 31.12
CA GLU A 408 -0.79 4.20 31.46
C GLU A 408 -1.30 4.03 32.91
N GLN A 409 -2.23 3.10 33.13
CA GLN A 409 -2.73 2.78 34.47
C GLN A 409 -2.07 1.48 34.99
N PRO A 410 -1.33 1.53 36.11
CA PRO A 410 -0.58 0.38 36.63
C PRO A 410 -1.43 -0.88 36.85
N SER A 411 -2.70 -0.71 37.23
CA SER A 411 -3.61 -1.81 37.54
C SER A 411 -4.26 -2.47 36.33
N THR A 412 -4.04 -1.96 35.11
CA THR A 412 -4.67 -2.47 33.90
C THR A 412 -4.10 -3.83 33.53
N SER A 413 -4.99 -4.80 33.33
CA SER A 413 -4.65 -6.18 33.01
C SER A 413 -4.53 -6.37 31.51
N PHE A 414 -3.54 -7.16 31.10
CA PHE A 414 -3.30 -7.57 29.74
C PHE A 414 -3.08 -9.08 29.64
N PHE A 415 -3.32 -9.60 28.44
CA PHE A 415 -3.09 -11.00 28.12
C PHE A 415 -1.61 -11.27 27.79
N PHE A 416 -1.05 -12.34 28.38
CA PHE A 416 0.34 -12.74 28.22
C PHE A 416 0.48 -14.25 28.13
N GLU A 417 1.02 -14.76 27.02
CA GLU A 417 1.37 -16.17 26.91
C GLU A 417 2.88 -16.37 27.14
N TRP A 418 3.24 -17.29 28.03
CA TRP A 418 4.63 -17.60 28.31
C TRP A 418 4.88 -19.11 28.30
N LYS A 419 5.74 -19.56 27.37
CA LYS A 419 6.11 -20.97 27.17
C LYS A 419 4.90 -21.90 27.06
N GLY A 420 3.90 -21.52 26.27
CA GLY A 420 2.70 -22.34 26.01
C GLY A 420 1.66 -22.31 27.15
N ARG A 421 1.74 -21.34 28.07
CA ARG A 421 0.73 -21.13 29.12
C ARG A 421 0.14 -19.73 29.03
N GLU A 422 -1.18 -19.67 28.96
CA GLU A 422 -1.95 -18.43 28.99
C GLU A 422 -1.99 -17.85 30.40
N LEU A 423 -1.60 -16.59 30.54
CA LEU A 423 -1.57 -15.86 31.80
C LEU A 423 -2.19 -14.48 31.61
N THR A 424 -2.84 -13.98 32.66
CA THR A 424 -3.27 -12.57 32.72
C THR A 424 -2.30 -11.83 33.64
N LYS A 425 -1.65 -10.79 33.12
CA LYS A 425 -0.69 -9.97 33.86
C LYS A 425 -1.12 -8.50 33.81
N LYS A 426 -0.47 -7.62 34.57
CA LYS A 426 -0.81 -6.18 34.61
C LYS A 426 0.38 -5.33 34.19
N CYS A 427 0.14 -4.12 33.71
CA CYS A 427 1.20 -3.19 33.31
C CYS A 427 2.27 -3.03 34.39
N LEU A 428 1.84 -3.00 35.64
CA LEU A 428 2.74 -2.92 36.78
C LEU A 428 3.58 -4.18 37.03
N TRP A 429 3.14 -5.37 36.61
CA TRP A 429 3.97 -6.59 36.61
C TRP A 429 5.01 -6.52 35.49
N LEU A 430 4.62 -6.01 34.32
CA LEU A 430 5.47 -5.90 33.14
C LEU A 430 6.63 -4.92 33.34
N GLY A 431 6.36 -3.78 33.98
CA GLY A 431 7.36 -2.75 34.21
C GLY A 431 8.38 -3.10 35.30
N THR A 432 8.10 -4.09 36.17
CA THR A 432 8.98 -4.34 37.33
C THR A 432 9.30 -5.78 37.70
N LYS A 433 8.63 -6.77 37.10
CA LYS A 433 8.80 -8.19 37.47
C LYS A 433 8.97 -9.15 36.30
N ALA A 434 8.63 -8.74 35.09
CA ALA A 434 8.98 -9.50 33.90
C ALA A 434 10.51 -9.47 33.74
N SER A 435 11.14 -10.62 33.45
CA SER A 435 12.50 -10.60 32.91
C SER A 435 12.51 -9.80 31.61
N ILE A 436 13.66 -9.26 31.19
CA ILE A 436 13.77 -8.51 29.91
C ILE A 436 13.16 -9.32 28.76
N GLU A 437 13.41 -10.63 28.73
CA GLU A 437 12.84 -11.54 27.75
C GLU A 437 11.30 -11.65 27.85
N GLN A 438 10.74 -11.73 29.06
CA GLN A 438 9.29 -11.72 29.28
C GLN A 438 8.67 -10.36 28.94
N LYS A 439 9.38 -9.26 29.19
CA LYS A 439 8.94 -7.90 28.91
C LYS A 439 8.87 -7.68 27.40
N ASN A 440 9.92 -8.10 26.70
CA ASN A 440 9.99 -8.04 25.25
C ASN A 440 8.93 -8.94 24.62
N VAL A 441 8.72 -10.16 25.12
CA VAL A 441 7.63 -11.02 24.62
C VAL A 441 6.27 -10.37 24.90
N ALA A 442 5.98 -9.93 26.11
CA ALA A 442 4.69 -9.32 26.45
C ALA A 442 4.39 -8.02 25.68
N CYS A 443 5.38 -7.15 25.50
CA CYS A 443 5.23 -5.90 24.73
C CYS A 443 5.26 -6.14 23.21
N ALA A 444 5.84 -7.24 22.73
CA ALA A 444 5.84 -7.63 21.31
C ALA A 444 4.65 -8.53 20.93
N LEU A 445 3.83 -8.97 21.89
CA LEU A 445 2.62 -9.75 21.61
C LEU A 445 1.62 -8.87 20.85
N GLN A 446 1.29 -9.29 19.63
CA GLN A 446 0.26 -8.69 18.76
C GLN A 446 -1.00 -9.57 18.65
N ILE A 447 -1.19 -10.50 19.59
CA ILE A 447 -2.31 -11.46 19.55
C ILE A 447 -3.50 -10.90 20.32
N ASN A 448 -4.63 -10.67 19.65
CA ASN A 448 -5.90 -10.51 20.34
C ASN A 448 -6.54 -11.89 20.56
N SER A 449 -7.13 -12.04 21.75
CA SER A 449 -8.06 -13.09 22.20
C SER A 449 -7.46 -14.33 22.84
N VAL A 450 -7.60 -14.37 24.17
CA VAL A 450 -8.56 -15.28 24.84
C VAL A 450 -9.19 -14.49 26.01
N ASN A 451 -10.50 -14.18 25.96
CA ASN A 451 -11.33 -13.54 27.03
C ASN A 451 -11.44 -11.98 27.09
N ASP A 452 -11.56 -11.24 25.98
CA ASP A 452 -11.84 -9.78 25.98
C ASP A 452 -10.83 -8.89 26.73
N LEU A 453 -9.59 -9.36 26.93
CA LEU A 453 -8.53 -8.59 27.58
C LEU A 453 -7.47 -8.12 26.55
N PRO A 454 -7.10 -6.82 26.54
CA PRO A 454 -6.17 -6.24 25.58
C PRO A 454 -4.70 -6.68 25.82
N VAL A 455 -3.83 -6.49 24.82
CA VAL A 455 -2.39 -6.81 24.91
C VAL A 455 -1.57 -5.72 25.58
N ALA A 456 -0.40 -6.09 26.11
CA ALA A 456 0.41 -5.23 26.96
C ALA A 456 0.84 -3.91 26.29
N SER A 457 1.19 -3.94 25.01
CA SER A 457 1.61 -2.76 24.23
C SER A 457 0.52 -1.70 24.06
N VAL A 458 -0.74 -2.08 24.22
CA VAL A 458 -1.91 -1.19 24.10
C VAL A 458 -2.27 -0.59 25.44
N VAL A 459 -2.31 -1.39 26.51
CA VAL A 459 -2.74 -0.91 27.83
C VAL A 459 -1.63 -0.44 28.75
N CYS A 460 -0.38 -0.75 28.40
CA CYS A 460 0.82 -0.35 29.13
C CYS A 460 1.79 0.46 28.24
N PRO A 461 1.33 1.56 27.61
CA PRO A 461 2.09 2.24 26.58
C PRO A 461 3.34 2.97 27.09
N GLU A 462 3.46 3.30 28.37
CA GLU A 462 4.73 3.84 28.89
C GLU A 462 5.70 2.69 29.20
N THR A 463 5.22 1.61 29.81
CA THR A 463 6.02 0.43 30.15
C THR A 463 6.57 -0.28 28.91
N CYS A 464 5.82 -0.24 27.81
CA CYS A 464 6.20 -0.79 26.51
C CYS A 464 6.78 0.24 25.53
N ASP A 465 7.05 1.47 26.00
CA ASP A 465 7.66 2.56 25.22
C ASP A 465 6.91 2.92 23.91
N THR A 466 5.58 2.85 23.91
CA THR A 466 4.72 3.17 22.75
C THR A 466 4.07 4.57 22.81
N CYS A 467 4.38 5.40 23.83
CA CYS A 467 3.88 6.78 23.89
C CYS A 467 4.57 7.73 22.88
N PRO A 468 3.82 8.62 22.19
CA PRO A 468 4.39 9.59 21.23
C PRO A 468 5.09 10.77 21.94
N LYS A 469 6.36 11.03 21.61
CA LYS A 469 7.13 12.21 22.06
C LYS A 469 6.89 13.40 21.12
N GLY A 470 6.43 14.55 21.63
CA GLY A 470 6.13 15.75 20.84
C GLY A 470 7.35 16.65 20.52
N PRO A 471 7.21 17.66 19.63
CA PRO A 471 8.33 18.48 19.12
C PRO A 471 8.61 19.74 19.98
N SER A 472 9.89 20.09 20.15
CA SER A 472 10.36 21.37 20.73
C SER A 472 11.41 22.02 19.79
N SER A 473 11.37 23.34 19.69
CA SER A 473 11.93 24.25 18.67
C SER A 473 13.46 24.53 18.71
N GLN A 474 14.03 24.93 17.55
CA GLN A 474 15.45 25.20 17.16
C GLN A 474 15.94 26.67 17.43
N PRO A 475 17.22 27.12 17.17
CA PRO A 475 18.49 26.97 17.93
C PRO A 475 19.28 28.29 18.25
N SER A 476 20.38 28.23 19.03
CA SER A 476 21.62 29.05 18.89
C SER A 476 22.81 28.48 19.74
N PRO A 477 24.09 28.87 19.52
CA PRO A 477 25.18 27.99 19.06
C PRO A 477 26.10 27.37 20.16
N SER A 478 26.86 26.36 19.72
CA SER A 478 27.78 25.41 20.37
C SER A 478 28.85 25.97 21.35
N PRO A 479 29.59 25.14 22.13
CA PRO A 479 29.65 23.66 22.16
C PRO A 479 29.59 23.01 23.57
N THR A 480 29.25 21.71 23.64
CA THR A 480 30.03 20.61 24.26
C THR A 480 29.12 19.39 24.53
N ASN A 481 29.56 18.21 24.05
CA ASN A 481 29.12 16.81 24.29
C ASN A 481 28.31 16.58 25.59
N SER A 482 27.32 15.69 25.71
CA SER A 482 27.00 14.41 25.06
C SER A 482 25.58 13.96 25.48
N PHE A 483 24.99 13.02 24.72
CA PHE A 483 23.72 12.33 24.95
C PHE A 483 23.70 11.47 26.24
N ALA A 484 22.51 11.34 26.88
CA ALA A 484 22.06 10.15 27.61
C ALA A 484 20.51 10.17 27.78
N PRO A 485 19.74 9.09 27.48
CA PRO A 485 18.29 9.03 27.62
C PRO A 485 17.82 8.52 29.00
N SER A 486 16.78 9.12 29.56
CA SER A 486 16.22 8.79 30.89
C SER A 486 15.20 7.64 30.88
N VAL A 487 15.40 6.63 31.75
CA VAL A 487 14.42 5.62 32.16
C VAL A 487 14.38 5.58 33.70
N LEU A 488 13.31 6.05 34.34
CA LEU A 488 13.03 5.83 35.79
C LEU A 488 11.59 6.28 36.14
N GLY A 489 10.71 5.32 36.43
CA GLY A 489 9.30 5.56 36.80
C GLY A 489 9.07 5.81 38.30
N ASP A 490 8.11 6.67 38.60
CA ASP A 490 7.81 7.26 39.91
C ASP A 490 7.14 6.28 40.93
N CYS A 491 7.55 6.29 42.21
CA CYS A 491 7.12 5.32 43.24
C CYS A 491 5.93 5.82 44.10
N SER A 492 4.76 6.06 43.50
CA SER A 492 3.55 6.47 44.24
C SER A 492 2.62 5.29 44.60
N GLN A 493 2.18 5.18 45.87
CA GLN A 493 1.17 4.19 46.33
C GLN A 493 -0.12 4.87 46.77
N ASN A 494 -1.24 4.56 46.09
CA ASN A 494 -2.57 4.94 46.55
C ASN A 494 -3.08 3.97 47.63
N GLY A 495 -3.36 4.49 48.83
CA GLY A 495 -3.81 3.71 49.98
C GLY A 495 -5.16 3.00 49.81
N SER A 496 -6.01 3.47 48.90
CA SER A 496 -7.32 2.90 48.60
C SER A 496 -7.29 1.78 47.58
N SER A 497 -6.13 1.54 46.93
CA SER A 497 -5.95 0.44 45.98
C SER A 497 -6.27 -0.90 46.62
N ARG A 498 -7.12 -1.71 45.96
CA ARG A 498 -7.60 -2.99 46.51
C ARG A 498 -6.83 -4.17 45.93
N TYR A 499 -6.32 -5.02 46.81
CA TYR A 499 -5.61 -6.26 46.48
C TYR A 499 -6.44 -7.50 46.85
N LEU A 500 -6.21 -8.60 46.13
CA LEU A 500 -6.80 -9.90 46.38
C LEU A 500 -6.13 -10.53 47.61
N HIS A 501 -6.89 -10.66 48.69
CA HIS A 501 -6.40 -11.12 49.97
C HIS A 501 -6.37 -12.65 50.08
N PHE A 502 -7.43 -13.32 49.60
CA PHE A 502 -7.47 -14.78 49.40
C PHE A 502 -8.64 -15.22 48.52
N VAL A 503 -8.54 -16.45 48.00
CA VAL A 503 -9.59 -17.15 47.26
C VAL A 503 -10.07 -18.33 48.10
N ASN A 504 -11.38 -18.48 48.29
CA ASN A 504 -11.93 -19.62 49.02
C ASN A 504 -11.84 -20.89 48.15
N SER A 505 -11.12 -21.90 48.65
CA SER A 505 -10.82 -23.13 47.92
C SER A 505 -12.05 -23.97 47.56
N ASN A 506 -13.18 -23.80 48.27
CA ASN A 506 -14.35 -24.66 48.10
C ASN A 506 -15.34 -24.15 47.05
N ASN A 507 -15.36 -22.85 46.78
CA ASN A 507 -16.31 -22.23 45.84
C ASN A 507 -15.67 -21.19 44.92
N GLY A 508 -14.35 -21.01 44.98
CA GLY A 508 -13.61 -20.08 44.14
C GLY A 508 -13.85 -18.60 44.45
N ASN A 509 -14.58 -18.28 45.53
CA ASN A 509 -14.99 -16.90 45.78
C ASN A 509 -13.81 -16.02 46.26
N LYS A 510 -13.67 -14.82 45.68
CA LYS A 510 -12.51 -13.93 45.87
C LYS A 510 -12.76 -12.85 46.93
N SER A 511 -11.84 -12.68 47.89
CA SER A 511 -11.92 -11.66 48.96
C SER A 511 -10.86 -10.57 48.78
N TRP A 512 -11.28 -9.29 48.82
CA TRP A 512 -10.44 -8.12 48.51
C TRP A 512 -10.26 -7.18 49.71
N LYS A 513 -9.09 -6.54 49.84
CA LYS A 513 -8.76 -5.57 50.91
C LYS A 513 -7.95 -4.38 50.37
N ALA A 514 -7.95 -3.23 51.06
CA ALA A 514 -7.22 -2.04 50.61
C ALA A 514 -5.75 -2.02 51.11
N CYS A 515 -4.87 -1.30 50.42
CA CYS A 515 -3.46 -1.15 50.82
C CYS A 515 -3.28 -0.47 52.19
N ASN A 516 -4.20 0.41 52.58
CA ASN A 516 -4.25 0.96 53.93
C ASN A 516 -4.53 -0.12 54.98
N ASP A 517 -5.44 -1.07 54.70
CA ASP A 517 -5.72 -2.19 55.60
C ASP A 517 -4.50 -3.09 55.76
N LEU A 518 -3.69 -3.27 54.70
CA LEU A 518 -2.46 -4.04 54.73
C LEU A 518 -1.37 -3.35 55.55
N SER A 519 -1.21 -2.05 55.35
CA SER A 519 -0.22 -1.22 56.06
C SER A 519 -0.49 -1.18 57.57
N ALA A 520 -1.76 -1.36 57.97
CA ALA A 520 -2.18 -1.48 59.37
C ALA A 520 -1.98 -2.89 59.99
N MET A 521 -1.53 -3.89 59.22
CA MET A 521 -1.30 -5.25 59.73
C MET A 521 0.09 -5.42 60.35
N LYS A 522 0.27 -6.45 61.19
CA LYS A 522 1.58 -6.81 61.72
C LYS A 522 2.53 -7.21 60.59
N GLN A 523 3.78 -6.77 60.65
CA GLN A 523 4.82 -6.99 59.61
C GLN A 523 4.97 -8.45 59.15
N ARG A 524 4.84 -9.43 60.07
CA ARG A 524 4.89 -10.86 59.72
C ARG A 524 3.76 -11.26 58.77
N LYS A 525 2.58 -10.68 58.97
CA LYS A 525 1.39 -10.91 58.15
C LYS A 525 1.46 -10.13 56.84
N ILE A 526 2.00 -8.92 56.86
CA ILE A 526 2.33 -8.15 55.64
C ILE A 526 3.25 -8.97 54.75
N LYS A 527 4.39 -9.45 55.26
CA LYS A 527 5.31 -10.29 54.48
C LYS A 527 4.64 -11.54 53.92
N SER A 528 3.81 -12.23 54.72
CA SER A 528 3.07 -13.41 54.23
C SER A 528 2.10 -13.05 53.10
N ILE A 529 1.36 -11.95 53.21
CA ILE A 529 0.39 -11.52 52.20
C ILE A 529 1.11 -10.99 50.95
N CYS A 530 2.18 -10.20 51.12
CA CYS A 530 3.04 -9.72 50.03
C CYS A 530 3.86 -10.85 49.39
N ALA A 531 3.98 -12.02 49.99
CA ALA A 531 4.64 -13.17 49.37
C ALA A 531 3.67 -14.03 48.55
N ARG A 532 2.35 -13.90 48.77
CA ARG A 532 1.35 -14.70 48.03
C ARG A 532 1.38 -14.38 46.54
N ASP A 533 1.06 -15.40 45.76
CA ASP A 533 1.01 -15.33 44.31
C ASP A 533 -0.27 -16.03 43.84
N TYR A 534 -1.16 -15.24 43.26
CA TYR A 534 -2.40 -15.70 42.64
C TYR A 534 -2.29 -15.64 41.10
N ASN A 535 -1.14 -15.18 40.59
CA ASN A 535 -0.81 -15.01 39.19
C ASN A 535 -1.73 -14.08 38.39
N ASP A 536 -2.57 -13.27 39.05
CA ASP A 536 -3.58 -12.42 38.41
C ASP A 536 -3.27 -10.91 38.55
N GLY A 537 -2.11 -10.56 39.12
CA GLY A 537 -1.64 -9.19 39.29
C GLY A 537 -2.39 -8.40 40.36
N ASN A 538 -3.30 -9.04 41.10
CA ASN A 538 -4.06 -8.41 42.18
C ASN A 538 -3.38 -8.56 43.54
N GLU A 539 -2.16 -9.07 43.63
CA GLU A 539 -1.48 -9.32 44.89
C GLU A 539 -0.94 -8.04 45.52
N ALA A 540 -0.91 -8.05 46.85
CA ALA A 540 -0.46 -6.94 47.68
C ALA A 540 0.91 -6.37 47.27
N LYS A 541 1.88 -7.23 46.89
CA LYS A 541 3.24 -6.83 46.49
C LYS A 541 3.32 -5.92 45.28
N TYR A 542 2.25 -5.85 44.50
CA TYR A 542 2.17 -5.04 43.29
C TYR A 542 1.39 -3.76 43.53
N LEU A 543 0.22 -3.88 44.16
CA LEU A 543 -0.69 -2.74 44.35
C LEU A 543 -0.31 -1.91 45.58
N CYS A 544 0.41 -2.50 46.54
CA CYS A 544 0.82 -1.89 47.80
C CYS A 544 2.36 -1.93 47.96
N ARG A 545 3.10 -1.39 46.99
CA ARG A 545 4.57 -1.48 46.88
C ARG A 545 5.33 -0.88 48.06
N VAL A 546 4.83 0.22 48.61
CA VAL A 546 5.39 0.86 49.81
C VAL A 546 5.11 -0.02 51.03
N ALA A 547 3.89 -0.53 51.18
CA ALA A 547 3.53 -1.43 52.27
C ALA A 547 4.30 -2.77 52.22
N CYS A 548 4.66 -3.23 51.02
CA CYS A 548 5.39 -4.47 50.78
C CYS A 548 6.91 -4.30 50.63
N GLY A 549 7.43 -3.07 50.63
CA GLY A 549 8.87 -2.75 50.61
C GLY A 549 9.60 -3.08 49.31
N THR A 550 8.97 -2.88 48.14
CA THR A 550 9.48 -3.31 46.82
C THR A 550 10.00 -2.18 45.90
N CYS A 551 10.31 -0.99 46.42
CA CYS A 551 10.93 0.11 45.64
C CYS A 551 12.44 0.24 45.97
N PRO A 552 13.36 0.34 44.97
CA PRO A 552 14.82 0.37 45.18
C PRO A 552 15.33 1.74 45.67
N SER A 553 16.54 1.78 46.24
CA SER A 553 17.16 3.01 46.77
C SER A 553 18.13 3.67 45.79
N GLU A 554 18.29 4.99 45.84
CA GLU A 554 19.10 5.82 44.92
C GLU A 554 20.55 5.33 44.66
N CYS A 555 21.14 4.55 45.56
CA CYS A 555 22.54 4.12 45.45
C CYS A 555 22.79 3.07 44.36
N GLU A 556 21.80 2.24 44.04
CA GLU A 556 21.94 1.16 43.04
C GLU A 556 21.94 1.67 41.59
N LEU A 557 21.40 2.87 41.35
CA LEU A 557 21.25 3.43 40.00
C LEU A 557 22.59 3.90 39.39
N ARG A 558 23.54 4.35 40.23
CA ARG A 558 24.83 4.89 39.76
C ARG A 558 25.84 3.85 39.29
N VAL A 559 25.68 2.59 39.69
CA VAL A 559 26.62 1.53 39.32
C VAL A 559 26.41 1.11 37.86
N MET A 560 25.16 1.12 37.39
CA MET A 560 24.82 0.69 36.03
C MET A 560 25.31 1.67 34.94
N GLU A 561 25.30 2.98 35.19
CA GLU A 561 25.80 4.00 34.24
C GLU A 561 27.32 3.88 33.97
N LEU A 562 28.09 3.42 34.96
CA LEU A 562 29.55 3.28 34.86
C LEU A 562 29.96 2.09 33.99
N GLU A 563 29.14 1.05 33.91
CA GLU A 563 29.43 -0.15 33.11
C GLU A 563 29.20 0.10 31.62
N GLU A 564 28.19 0.90 31.26
CA GLU A 564 27.86 1.25 29.88
C GLU A 564 28.94 2.15 29.24
N LEU A 565 29.49 3.10 30.01
CA LEU A 565 30.54 4.01 29.54
C LEU A 565 31.86 3.28 29.23
N ASN A 566 32.17 2.21 29.97
CA ASN A 566 33.38 1.42 29.74
C ASN A 566 33.29 0.57 28.46
N ALA A 567 32.08 0.16 28.06
CA ALA A 567 31.87 -0.63 26.84
C ALA A 567 32.10 0.21 25.56
N ASP A 568 31.55 1.43 25.52
CA ASP A 568 31.69 2.37 24.39
C ASP A 568 33.15 2.79 24.17
N LEU A 569 33.93 2.94 25.25
CA LEU A 569 35.34 3.30 25.16
C LEU A 569 36.19 2.20 24.52
N GLN A 570 35.85 0.94 24.77
CA GLN A 570 36.58 -0.21 24.27
C GLN A 570 36.35 -0.41 22.77
N GLU A 571 35.11 -0.21 22.30
CA GLU A 571 34.76 -0.28 20.88
C GLU A 571 35.52 0.77 20.05
N ARG A 572 35.69 1.97 20.60
CA ARG A 572 36.44 3.05 19.94
C ARG A 572 37.94 2.78 19.84
N ILE A 573 38.52 2.05 20.78
CA ILE A 573 39.93 1.65 20.74
C ILE A 573 40.13 0.61 19.62
N ASP A 574 39.24 -0.38 19.56
CA ASP A 574 39.31 -1.47 18.57
C ASP A 574 39.16 -0.95 17.13
N ASP A 575 38.38 0.11 16.91
CA ASP A 575 38.24 0.72 15.59
C ASP A 575 39.46 1.56 15.17
N LEU A 576 40.11 2.25 16.12
CA LEU A 576 41.36 2.97 15.84
C LEU A 576 42.52 2.03 15.51
N GLU A 577 42.56 0.84 16.13
CA GLU A 577 43.57 -0.18 15.83
C GLU A 577 43.40 -0.81 14.44
N LYS A 578 42.19 -0.80 13.86
CA LYS A 578 41.93 -1.28 12.49
C LYS A 578 42.32 -0.27 11.41
N GLU A 579 42.43 1.01 11.76
CA GLU A 579 42.78 2.08 10.82
C GLU A 579 44.30 2.34 10.73
N MET A 580 45.10 1.76 11.64
CA MET A 580 46.56 1.79 11.66
C MET A 580 47.19 0.56 11.00
#